data_AF-A0A329S4M2-F1
#
_entry.id   AF-A0A329S4M2-F1
#
_cell.length_a   1.000
_cell.length_b   1.000
_cell.length_c   1.000
_cell.angle_alpha   90.00
_cell.angle_beta   90.00
_cell.angle_gamma   90.00
#
_symmetry.space_group_name_H-M   'P 1'
#
loop_
_entity.id
_entity.type
_entity.pdbx_description
1 polymer ?
#
loop_
_entity_poly.entity_id
_entity_poly.type
_entity_poly.pdbx_seq_one_letter_code
_entity_poly.pdbx_strand_id
1 'polypeptide(L)'
;MPFCSAVLIFTEIQERSKREKQLKDNQSKLQQTIKDLSSSVRSQRASLAKLLKLLQLPVEPLTIEDEDIDAFVNANFDAVETRVKELLTSAESAAMLQSELEKQRSELRLMESEQDANDSFKISFRSFSVNDLALFLPTSAPGSDAQRVYLAFHLGCPHRFLSEESISSFSNDGQRYPDYVVGRIVLIDEQTATEGNNPYALHLGTTFYVLTVASLHES
;
A
#
# COMPACT_ATOMS: atom_id res chain seq x y z
N MET A 1 99.59 -7.52 30.68
CA MET A 1 98.26 -7.35 31.29
C MET A 1 97.25 -6.56 30.40
N PRO A 2 97.05 -6.85 29.09
CA PRO A 2 95.95 -6.22 28.32
C PRO A 2 94.73 -7.13 28.08
N PHE A 3 94.89 -8.46 28.18
CA PHE A 3 93.88 -9.43 27.75
C PHE A 3 92.63 -9.51 28.65
N CYS A 4 92.76 -9.26 29.96
CA CYS A 4 91.63 -9.39 30.89
C CYS A 4 90.63 -8.21 30.80
N SER A 5 91.11 -7.00 30.48
CA SER A 5 90.26 -5.82 30.30
C SER A 5 89.45 -5.88 29.00
N ALA A 6 90.01 -6.45 27.93
CA ALA A 6 89.33 -6.61 26.65
C ALA A 6 88.12 -7.56 26.72
N VAL A 7 88.19 -8.63 27.53
CA VAL A 7 87.10 -9.60 27.70
C VAL A 7 85.91 -8.97 28.44
N LEU A 8 86.16 -8.20 29.50
CA LEU A 8 85.12 -7.48 30.25
C LEU A 8 84.40 -6.45 29.38
N ILE A 9 85.16 -5.67 28.61
CA ILE A 9 84.59 -4.68 27.68
C ILE A 9 83.72 -5.37 26.62
N PHE A 10 84.16 -6.52 26.09
CA PHE A 10 83.39 -7.28 25.10
C PHE A 10 82.06 -7.80 25.67
N THR A 11 82.06 -8.33 26.90
CA THR A 11 80.82 -8.79 27.56
C THR A 11 79.84 -7.65 27.82
N GLU A 12 80.33 -6.47 28.22
CA GLU A 12 79.47 -5.31 28.47
C GLU A 12 78.88 -4.74 27.17
N ILE A 13 79.65 -4.75 26.07
CA ILE A 13 79.17 -4.38 24.73
C ILE A 13 78.07 -5.35 24.26
N GLN A 14 78.25 -6.66 24.49
CA GLN A 14 77.26 -7.67 24.13
C GLN A 14 75.95 -7.51 24.93
N GLU A 15 76.05 -7.25 26.24
CA GLU A 15 74.92 -6.94 27.11
C GLU A 15 74.17 -5.68 26.66
N ARG A 16 74.89 -4.59 26.34
CA ARG A 16 74.28 -3.35 25.81
C ARG A 16 73.57 -3.59 24.48
N SER A 17 74.20 -4.31 23.55
CA SER A 17 73.61 -4.68 22.26
C SER A 17 72.31 -5.48 22.43
N LYS A 18 72.26 -6.42 23.38
CA LYS A 18 71.05 -7.20 23.68
C LYS A 18 69.92 -6.31 24.23
N ARG A 19 70.22 -5.39 25.15
CA ARG A 19 69.23 -4.45 25.69
C ARG A 19 68.71 -3.50 24.62
N GLU A 20 69.58 -3.00 23.74
CA GLU A 20 69.21 -2.10 22.65
C GLU A 20 68.29 -2.79 21.63
N LYS A 21 68.58 -4.05 21.28
CA LYS A 21 67.68 -4.86 20.45
C LYS A 21 66.33 -5.06 21.12
N GLN A 22 66.30 -5.39 22.41
CA GLN A 22 65.04 -5.56 23.15
C GLN A 22 64.24 -4.25 23.24
N LEU A 23 64.90 -3.10 23.40
CA LEU A 23 64.25 -1.79 23.41
C LEU A 23 63.60 -1.48 22.05
N LYS A 24 64.31 -1.79 20.96
CA LYS A 24 63.82 -1.61 19.59
C LYS A 24 62.63 -2.53 19.26
N ASP A 25 62.68 -3.78 19.72
CA ASP A 25 61.57 -4.73 19.61
C ASP A 25 60.35 -4.30 20.45
N ASN A 26 60.56 -3.75 21.64
CA ASN A 26 59.47 -3.21 22.46
C ASN A 26 58.86 -1.95 21.83
N GLN A 27 59.69 -1.07 21.27
CA GLN A 27 59.22 0.13 20.58
C GLN A 27 58.37 -0.22 19.36
N SER A 28 58.79 -1.20 18.55
CA SER A 28 58.02 -1.62 17.38
C SER A 28 56.69 -2.27 17.76
N LYS A 29 56.65 -3.09 18.81
CA LYS A 29 55.41 -3.65 19.36
C LYS A 29 54.47 -2.55 19.85
N LEU A 30 54.99 -1.57 20.60
CA LEU A 30 54.17 -0.47 21.12
C LEU A 30 53.57 0.37 19.97
N GLN A 31 54.37 0.66 18.93
CA GLN A 31 53.89 1.35 17.74
C GLN A 31 52.80 0.57 17.01
N GLN A 32 52.94 -0.76 16.90
CA GLN A 32 51.93 -1.62 16.30
C GLN A 32 50.63 -1.59 17.12
N THR A 33 50.71 -1.71 18.45
CA THR A 33 49.54 -1.63 19.33
C THR A 33 48.82 -0.28 19.22
N ILE A 34 49.57 0.84 19.16
CA ILE A 34 48.98 2.17 18.95
C ILE A 34 48.25 2.25 17.61
N LYS A 35 48.84 1.69 16.54
CA LYS A 35 48.23 1.66 15.22
C LYS A 35 46.93 0.86 15.23
N ASP A 36 46.93 -0.31 15.85
CA ASP A 36 45.75 -1.17 15.95
C ASP A 36 44.65 -0.54 16.81
N LEU A 37 45.01 0.14 17.90
CA LEU A 37 44.05 0.90 18.70
C LEU A 37 43.45 2.06 17.90
N SER A 38 44.26 2.78 17.14
CA SER A 38 43.80 3.92 16.33
C SER A 38 42.81 3.50 15.23
N SER A 39 43.02 2.34 14.61
CA SER A 39 42.13 1.80 13.58
C SER A 39 40.80 1.32 14.19
N SER A 40 40.85 0.68 15.36
CA SER A 40 39.68 0.26 16.13
C SER A 40 38.80 1.44 16.52
N VAL A 41 39.38 2.49 17.10
CA VAL A 41 38.65 3.71 17.51
C VAL A 41 38.01 4.40 16.29
N ARG A 42 38.70 4.44 15.16
CA ARG A 42 38.13 5.00 13.91
C ARG A 42 36.91 4.21 13.44
N SER A 43 36.98 2.88 13.51
CA SER A 43 35.86 2.00 13.15
C SER A 43 34.67 2.20 14.09
N GLN A 44 34.91 2.26 15.40
CA GLN A 44 33.88 2.51 16.41
C GLN A 44 33.20 3.87 16.21
N ARG A 45 33.97 4.93 15.94
CA ARG A 45 33.43 6.27 15.62
C ARG A 45 32.54 6.24 14.37
N ALA A 46 32.94 5.51 13.32
CA ALA A 46 32.14 5.39 12.10
C ALA A 46 30.81 4.65 12.35
N SER A 47 30.83 3.58 13.16
CA SER A 47 29.61 2.84 13.53
C SER A 47 28.67 3.66 14.41
N LEU A 48 29.22 4.39 15.39
CA LEU A 48 28.44 5.27 16.26
C LEU A 48 27.79 6.41 15.46
N ALA A 49 28.53 7.04 14.53
CA ALA A 49 27.97 8.09 13.67
C ALA A 49 26.79 7.60 12.81
N LYS A 50 26.85 6.35 12.31
CA LYS A 50 25.73 5.73 11.61
C LYS A 50 24.52 5.53 12.52
N LEU A 51 24.74 5.07 13.76
CA LEU A 51 23.68 4.85 14.74
C LEU A 51 23.00 6.17 15.15
N LEU A 52 23.76 7.21 15.46
CA LEU A 52 23.20 8.53 15.78
C LEU A 52 22.39 9.10 14.61
N LYS A 53 22.88 8.93 13.37
CA LYS A 53 22.14 9.33 12.17
C LYS A 53 20.82 8.56 12.01
N LEU A 54 20.81 7.25 12.28
CA LEU A 54 19.59 6.43 12.25
C LEU A 54 18.59 6.87 13.32
N LEU A 55 19.07 7.26 14.50
CA LEU A 55 18.24 7.77 15.60
C LEU A 55 17.85 9.25 15.43
N GLN A 56 18.34 9.92 14.38
CA GLN A 56 18.14 11.35 14.12
C GLN A 56 18.63 12.25 15.26
N LEU A 57 19.64 11.81 15.99
CA LEU A 57 20.25 12.60 17.06
C LEU A 57 21.30 13.55 16.46
N PRO A 58 21.44 14.78 17.00
CA PRO A 58 22.42 15.75 16.53
C PRO A 58 23.84 15.19 16.71
N VAL A 59 24.60 15.15 15.62
CA VAL A 59 26.03 14.81 15.65
C VAL A 59 26.79 16.11 15.81
N GLU A 60 26.97 16.57 17.05
CA GLU A 60 27.86 17.71 17.29
C GLU A 60 29.32 17.28 17.07
N PRO A 61 30.10 18.04 16.27
CA PRO A 61 31.52 17.80 16.15
C PRO A 61 32.20 18.20 17.46
N LEU A 62 32.64 17.21 18.23
CA LEU A 62 33.42 17.40 19.45
C LEU A 62 34.64 18.29 19.17
N THR A 63 34.57 19.56 19.58
CA THR A 63 35.74 20.36 19.89
C THR A 63 36.31 19.80 21.18
N ILE A 64 37.47 19.15 21.08
CA ILE A 64 38.18 18.59 22.23
C ILE A 64 38.77 19.77 23.01
N GLU A 65 37.93 20.42 23.82
CA GLU A 65 38.35 21.14 25.00
C GLU A 65 38.04 20.23 26.19
N ASP A 66 38.90 20.26 27.20
CA ASP A 66 39.11 19.29 28.28
C ASP A 66 37.92 19.09 29.26
N GLU A 67 36.68 19.34 28.81
CA GLU A 67 35.47 19.10 29.59
C GLU A 67 35.11 17.60 29.63
N ASP A 68 34.79 17.19 30.85
CA ASP A 68 34.49 15.85 31.35
C ASP A 68 33.91 14.88 30.29
N ILE A 69 34.81 14.12 29.65
CA ILE A 69 34.49 13.13 28.61
C ILE A 69 33.42 12.14 29.10
N ASP A 70 33.42 11.81 30.40
CA ASP A 70 32.46 10.90 30.99
C ASP A 70 31.05 11.52 31.01
N ALA A 71 30.91 12.81 31.29
CA ALA A 71 29.63 13.52 31.23
C ALA A 71 29.07 13.57 29.80
N PHE A 72 29.93 13.83 28.80
CA PHE A 72 29.53 13.82 27.39
C PHE A 72 29.06 12.44 26.92
N VAL A 73 29.79 11.37 27.29
CA VAL A 73 29.44 9.99 26.91
C VAL A 73 28.12 9.59 27.56
N ASN A 74 27.91 9.90 28.84
CA ASN A 74 26.68 9.58 29.55
C ASN A 74 25.47 10.34 28.98
N ALA A 75 25.60 11.63 28.69
CA ALA A 75 24.51 12.41 28.10
C ALA A 75 24.07 11.88 26.72
N ASN A 76 25.03 11.48 25.88
CA ASN A 76 24.71 10.86 24.59
C ASN A 76 24.09 9.48 24.74
N PHE A 77 24.53 8.70 25.73
CA PHE A 77 23.94 7.41 26.04
C PHE A 77 22.47 7.55 26.47
N ASP A 78 22.17 8.49 27.37
CA ASP A 78 20.81 8.76 27.83
C ASP A 78 19.90 9.24 26.68
N ALA A 79 20.43 10.09 25.80
CA ALA A 79 19.70 10.55 24.61
C ALA A 79 19.38 9.41 23.64
N VAL A 80 20.34 8.50 23.43
CA VAL A 80 20.15 7.29 22.62
C VAL A 80 19.12 6.36 23.26
N GLU A 81 19.23 6.10 24.56
CA GLU A 81 18.31 5.22 25.28
C GLU A 81 16.88 5.76 25.25
N THR A 82 16.71 7.06 25.50
CA THR A 82 15.40 7.73 25.45
C THR A 82 14.80 7.61 24.05
N ARG A 83 15.58 7.91 23.00
CA ARG A 83 15.08 7.85 21.63
C ARG A 83 14.70 6.43 21.20
N VAL A 84 15.45 5.41 21.62
CA VAL A 84 15.11 4.02 21.36
C VAL A 84 13.81 3.62 22.05
N LYS A 85 13.60 4.01 23.32
CA LYS A 85 12.35 3.76 24.05
C LYS A 85 11.15 4.40 23.35
N GLU A 86 11.27 5.66 22.95
CA GLU A 86 10.22 6.34 22.19
C GLU A 86 9.88 5.61 20.88
N LEU A 87 10.88 5.22 20.11
CA LEU A 87 10.67 4.51 18.85
C LEU A 87 10.00 3.15 19.05
N LEU A 88 10.33 2.43 20.12
CA LEU A 88 9.66 1.17 20.46
C LEU A 88 8.18 1.40 20.80
N THR A 89 7.88 2.34 21.69
CA THR A 89 6.48 2.68 22.02
C THR A 89 5.70 3.18 20.79
N SER A 90 6.35 3.94 19.92
CA SER A 90 5.75 4.39 18.66
C SER A 90 5.47 3.22 17.72
N ALA A 91 6.39 2.25 17.61
CA ALA A 91 6.20 1.07 16.78
C ALA A 91 5.05 0.18 17.31
N GLU A 92 4.94 0.01 18.63
CA GLU A 92 3.84 -0.72 19.27
C GLU A 92 2.48 -0.06 18.99
N SER A 93 2.39 1.26 19.17
CA SER A 93 1.16 2.00 18.89
C SER A 93 0.78 1.94 17.39
N ALA A 94 1.75 2.00 16.49
CA ALA A 94 1.52 1.87 15.05
C ALA A 94 1.02 0.47 14.68
N ALA A 95 1.57 -0.59 15.28
CA ALA A 95 1.11 -1.96 15.06
C ALA A 95 -0.34 -2.14 15.54
N MET A 96 -0.71 -1.56 16.68
CA MET A 96 -2.08 -1.59 17.19
C MET A 96 -3.07 -0.87 16.26
N LEU A 97 -2.70 0.31 15.75
CA LEU A 97 -3.52 1.05 14.78
C LEU A 97 -3.70 0.29 13.47
N GLN A 98 -2.64 -0.38 12.99
CA GLN A 98 -2.73 -1.22 11.79
C GLN A 98 -3.70 -2.38 11.97
N SER A 99 -3.65 -3.06 13.12
CA SER A 99 -4.57 -4.14 13.45
C SER A 99 -6.03 -3.68 13.52
N GLU A 100 -6.29 -2.52 14.14
CA GLU A 100 -7.64 -1.96 14.22
C GLU A 100 -8.18 -1.56 12.83
N LEU A 101 -7.33 -0.98 11.97
CA LEU A 101 -7.71 -0.62 10.60
C LEU A 101 -8.05 -1.88 9.77
N GLU A 102 -7.26 -2.95 9.92
CA GLU A 102 -7.54 -4.23 9.26
C GLU A 102 -8.88 -4.84 9.74
N LYS A 103 -9.14 -4.77 11.05
CA LYS A 103 -10.42 -5.19 11.62
C LYS A 103 -11.58 -4.38 11.05
N GLN A 104 -11.51 -3.05 11.04
CA GLN A 104 -12.56 -2.19 10.48
C GLN A 104 -12.82 -2.49 8.99
N ARG A 105 -11.76 -2.73 8.21
CA ARG A 105 -11.89 -3.14 6.80
C ARG A 105 -12.57 -4.50 6.64
N SER A 106 -12.35 -5.42 7.58
CA SER A 106 -13.01 -6.73 7.55
C SER A 106 -14.50 -6.62 7.89
N GLU A 107 -14.86 -5.80 8.87
CA GLU A 107 -16.25 -5.54 9.26
C GLU A 107 -17.04 -4.88 8.14
N LEU A 108 -16.45 -3.87 7.47
CA LEU A 108 -17.06 -3.23 6.30
C LEU A 108 -17.35 -4.23 5.17
N ARG A 109 -16.41 -5.14 4.88
CA ARG A 109 -16.60 -6.17 3.85
C ARG A 109 -17.72 -7.15 4.18
N LEU A 110 -17.87 -7.52 5.46
CA LEU A 110 -18.98 -8.37 5.89
C LEU A 110 -20.32 -7.67 5.71
N MET A 111 -20.42 -6.39 6.12
CA MET A 111 -21.64 -5.60 5.94
C MET A 111 -22.03 -5.42 4.47
N GLU A 112 -21.06 -5.17 3.58
CA GLU A 112 -21.30 -5.11 2.13
C GLU A 112 -21.87 -6.43 1.59
N SER A 113 -21.34 -7.57 2.03
CA SER A 113 -21.82 -8.88 1.56
C SER A 113 -23.25 -9.22 2.02
N GLU A 114 -23.64 -8.80 3.24
CA GLU A 114 -25.00 -8.97 3.74
C GLU A 114 -25.99 -8.04 3.02
N GLN A 115 -25.54 -6.82 2.70
CA GLN A 115 -26.31 -5.85 1.93
C GLN A 115 -26.56 -6.36 0.50
N ASP A 116 -25.53 -6.86 -0.19
CA ASP A 116 -25.63 -7.37 -1.56
C ASP A 116 -26.62 -8.54 -1.68
N ALA A 117 -26.65 -9.43 -0.67
CA ALA A 117 -27.60 -10.53 -0.65
C ALA A 117 -29.06 -10.04 -0.56
N ASN A 118 -29.32 -9.02 0.24
CA ASN A 118 -30.67 -8.46 0.44
C ASN A 118 -31.09 -7.50 -0.69
N ASP A 119 -30.14 -6.81 -1.31
CA ASP A 119 -30.36 -5.91 -2.44
C ASP A 119 -30.52 -6.68 -3.77
N SER A 120 -30.09 -7.94 -3.82
CA SER A 120 -30.20 -8.79 -5.00
C SER A 120 -31.64 -8.92 -5.55
N PHE A 121 -32.69 -8.80 -4.72
CA PHE A 121 -34.09 -8.90 -5.14
C PHE A 121 -34.83 -7.55 -5.21
N LYS A 122 -34.13 -6.43 -5.03
CA LYS A 122 -34.74 -5.09 -5.07
C LYS A 122 -34.69 -4.52 -6.47
N ILE A 123 -35.81 -3.96 -6.93
CA ILE A 123 -35.89 -3.31 -8.24
C ILE A 123 -35.17 -1.96 -8.18
N SER A 124 -34.14 -1.80 -9.00
CA SER A 124 -33.47 -0.54 -9.28
C SER A 124 -34.34 0.35 -10.18
N PHE A 125 -34.47 1.63 -9.81
CA PHE A 125 -35.27 2.61 -10.57
C PHE A 125 -34.64 4.01 -10.65
N ARG A 126 -33.59 4.31 -9.87
CA ARG A 126 -32.90 5.62 -9.90
C ARG A 126 -31.67 5.62 -10.79
N SER A 127 -30.98 4.50 -10.79
CA SER A 127 -29.79 4.20 -11.59
C SER A 127 -29.90 2.75 -12.01
N PHE A 128 -29.27 2.39 -13.12
CA PHE A 128 -29.21 1.00 -13.53
C PHE A 128 -27.78 0.66 -13.92
N SER A 129 -27.27 -0.39 -13.29
CA SER A 129 -25.98 -0.99 -13.53
C SER A 129 -26.16 -2.43 -14.01
N VAL A 130 -25.09 -3.03 -14.53
CA VAL A 130 -25.06 -4.47 -14.80
C VAL A 130 -25.29 -5.22 -13.48
N ASN A 131 -26.06 -6.31 -13.54
CA ASN A 131 -26.52 -7.15 -12.42
C ASN A 131 -27.69 -6.60 -11.58
N ASP A 132 -28.09 -5.33 -11.80
CA ASP A 132 -29.27 -4.76 -11.14
C ASP A 132 -30.55 -5.42 -11.62
N LEU A 133 -31.53 -5.52 -10.72
CA LEU A 133 -32.86 -5.95 -11.07
C LEU A 133 -33.68 -4.76 -11.58
N ALA A 134 -34.30 -4.88 -12.74
CA ALA A 134 -35.10 -3.82 -13.33
C ALA A 134 -36.49 -4.32 -13.73
N LEU A 135 -37.48 -3.45 -13.53
CA LEU A 135 -38.86 -3.65 -13.99
C LEU A 135 -39.07 -2.86 -15.27
N PHE A 136 -39.68 -3.49 -16.27
CA PHE A 136 -40.01 -2.89 -17.55
C PHE A 136 -41.50 -3.00 -17.79
N LEU A 137 -42.10 -1.90 -18.23
CA LEU A 137 -43.51 -1.79 -18.51
C LEU A 137 -43.72 -1.48 -19.99
N PRO A 138 -44.74 -2.07 -20.63
CA PRO A 138 -45.07 -1.76 -22.01
C PRO A 138 -45.51 -0.30 -22.12
N THR A 139 -44.95 0.41 -23.09
CA THR A 139 -45.31 1.78 -23.45
C THR A 139 -45.78 1.81 -24.89
N SER A 140 -46.78 2.63 -25.17
CA SER A 140 -47.23 2.89 -26.53
C SER A 140 -46.24 3.85 -27.18
N ALA A 141 -45.43 3.36 -28.11
CA ALA A 141 -44.62 4.23 -28.95
C ALA A 141 -45.55 5.04 -29.88
N PRO A 142 -45.46 6.37 -29.92
CA PRO A 142 -46.24 7.17 -30.85
C PRO A 142 -45.72 6.94 -32.28
N GLY A 143 -46.50 6.24 -33.11
CA GLY A 143 -46.24 6.12 -34.56
C GLY A 143 -46.24 4.71 -35.14
N SER A 144 -46.42 3.65 -34.35
CA SER A 144 -46.54 2.28 -34.86
C SER A 144 -47.47 1.46 -33.97
N ASP A 145 -48.60 1.02 -34.53
CA ASP A 145 -49.57 0.14 -33.87
C ASP A 145 -49.04 -1.31 -33.72
N ALA A 146 -47.82 -1.58 -34.22
CA ALA A 146 -47.25 -2.92 -34.34
C ALA A 146 -46.05 -3.19 -33.42
N GLN A 147 -45.39 -2.17 -32.85
CA GLN A 147 -44.18 -2.37 -32.03
C GLN A 147 -44.44 -2.02 -30.56
N ARG A 148 -44.68 -3.05 -29.75
CA ARG A 148 -44.81 -2.90 -28.29
C ARG A 148 -43.41 -2.69 -27.70
N VAL A 149 -43.11 -1.45 -27.31
CA VAL A 149 -41.84 -1.07 -26.69
C VAL A 149 -41.98 -1.21 -25.18
N TYR A 150 -40.91 -1.63 -24.49
CA TYR A 150 -40.87 -1.70 -23.03
C TYR A 150 -39.89 -0.68 -22.49
N LEU A 151 -40.33 0.11 -21.52
CA LEU A 151 -39.53 1.13 -20.86
C LEU A 151 -39.26 0.71 -19.42
N ALA A 152 -38.03 0.87 -18.96
CA ALA A 152 -37.67 0.62 -17.57
C ALA A 152 -38.43 1.58 -16.65
N PHE A 153 -38.98 1.06 -15.56
CA PHE A 153 -39.55 1.86 -14.49
C PHE A 153 -38.45 2.69 -13.84
N HIS A 154 -38.50 4.00 -14.00
CA HIS A 154 -37.42 4.90 -13.60
C HIS A 154 -37.91 6.13 -12.86
N LEU A 155 -37.02 6.74 -12.07
CA LEU A 155 -37.20 8.05 -11.46
C LEU A 155 -35.97 8.91 -11.77
N GLY A 156 -36.14 9.89 -12.65
CA GLY A 156 -35.07 10.80 -13.07
C GLY A 156 -34.06 10.23 -14.08
N CYS A 157 -34.28 9.02 -14.61
CA CYS A 157 -33.38 8.38 -15.57
C CYS A 157 -34.15 7.83 -16.81
N PRO A 158 -34.60 8.71 -17.72
CA PRO A 158 -35.44 8.34 -18.86
C PRO A 158 -34.66 7.63 -19.99
N HIS A 159 -35.39 7.19 -21.02
CA HIS A 159 -34.88 6.60 -22.28
C HIS A 159 -34.13 5.27 -22.11
N ARG A 160 -34.58 4.43 -21.18
CA ARG A 160 -34.05 3.07 -20.99
C ARG A 160 -35.05 2.03 -21.47
N PHE A 161 -34.76 1.45 -22.63
CA PHE A 161 -35.63 0.53 -23.33
C PHE A 161 -35.17 -0.90 -23.15
N LEU A 162 -36.09 -1.85 -23.21
CA LEU A 162 -35.78 -3.28 -23.23
C LEU A 162 -35.36 -3.71 -24.63
N SER A 163 -34.35 -4.58 -24.73
CA SER A 163 -33.95 -5.19 -26.00
C SER A 163 -35.01 -6.15 -26.55
N GLU A 164 -35.10 -6.25 -27.87
CA GLU A 164 -36.04 -7.17 -28.55
C GLU A 164 -35.73 -8.65 -28.24
N GLU A 165 -34.45 -8.96 -28.04
CA GLU A 165 -34.00 -10.29 -27.61
C GLU A 165 -34.62 -10.68 -26.26
N SER A 166 -34.59 -9.78 -25.29
CA SER A 166 -35.24 -10.00 -23.99
C SER A 166 -36.76 -10.05 -24.13
N ILE A 167 -37.40 -9.20 -24.94
CA ILE A 167 -38.86 -9.29 -25.15
C ILE A 167 -39.25 -10.66 -25.71
N SER A 168 -38.48 -11.16 -26.67
CA SER A 168 -38.71 -12.46 -27.32
C SER A 168 -38.51 -13.62 -26.34
N SER A 169 -37.47 -13.55 -25.50
CA SER A 169 -37.18 -14.59 -24.51
C SER A 169 -38.24 -14.72 -23.41
N PHE A 170 -38.97 -13.64 -23.10
CA PHE A 170 -40.03 -13.64 -22.08
C PHE A 170 -41.44 -13.83 -22.67
N SER A 171 -41.56 -13.92 -24.00
CA SER A 171 -42.84 -14.15 -24.67
C SER A 171 -43.11 -15.65 -24.81
N ASN A 172 -44.11 -16.17 -24.08
CA ASN A 172 -44.51 -17.58 -24.17
C ASN A 172 -45.10 -17.90 -25.56
N ASP A 173 -44.42 -18.77 -26.32
CA ASP A 173 -44.88 -19.44 -27.54
C ASP A 173 -45.70 -18.57 -28.51
N GLY A 174 -45.29 -17.30 -28.69
CA GLY A 174 -45.76 -16.43 -29.77
C GLY A 174 -47.21 -15.94 -29.71
N GLN A 175 -47.93 -16.09 -28.59
CA GLN A 175 -49.36 -15.73 -28.52
C GLN A 175 -49.68 -14.49 -27.67
N ARG A 176 -48.80 -14.06 -26.74
CA ARG A 176 -49.08 -12.87 -25.91
C ARG A 176 -47.80 -12.18 -25.43
N TYR A 177 -47.65 -10.89 -25.78
CA TYR A 177 -46.63 -10.03 -25.21
C TYR A 177 -46.88 -9.84 -23.69
N PRO A 178 -45.84 -9.94 -22.85
CA PRO A 178 -46.00 -9.85 -21.39
C PRO A 178 -46.49 -8.46 -20.95
N ASP A 179 -47.31 -8.39 -19.90
CA ASP A 179 -47.80 -7.11 -19.38
C ASP A 179 -46.73 -6.36 -18.57
N TYR A 180 -45.69 -7.06 -18.11
CA TYR A 180 -44.49 -6.51 -17.50
C TYR A 180 -43.32 -7.49 -17.68
N VAL A 181 -42.09 -6.99 -17.64
CA VAL A 181 -40.87 -7.82 -17.64
C VAL A 181 -40.03 -7.43 -16.43
N VAL A 182 -39.60 -8.40 -15.65
CA VAL A 182 -38.65 -8.22 -14.55
C VAL A 182 -37.47 -9.13 -14.81
N GLY A 183 -36.26 -8.56 -14.79
CA GLY A 183 -35.05 -9.32 -15.05
C GLY A 183 -33.80 -8.62 -14.56
N ARG A 184 -32.70 -9.38 -14.47
CA ARG A 184 -31.38 -8.82 -14.16
C ARG A 184 -30.74 -8.27 -15.42
N ILE A 185 -30.24 -7.05 -15.35
CA ILE A 185 -29.54 -6.42 -16.46
C ILE A 185 -28.21 -7.13 -16.69
N VAL A 186 -28.03 -7.66 -17.90
CA VAL A 186 -26.78 -8.30 -18.32
C VAL A 186 -25.95 -7.40 -19.23
N LEU A 187 -26.61 -6.50 -19.95
CA LEU A 187 -25.97 -5.58 -20.89
C LEU A 187 -26.71 -4.24 -20.90
N ILE A 188 -25.94 -3.16 -20.99
CA ILE A 188 -26.42 -1.80 -21.21
C ILE A 188 -25.73 -1.29 -22.46
N ASP A 189 -26.49 -1.08 -23.53
CA ASP A 189 -25.99 -0.52 -24.78
C ASP A 189 -26.40 0.95 -24.89
N GLU A 190 -25.40 1.83 -24.95
CA GLU A 190 -25.61 3.28 -25.07
C GLU A 190 -25.61 3.69 -26.54
N GLN A 191 -26.70 4.30 -26.98
CA GLN A 191 -26.90 4.74 -28.34
C GLN A 191 -27.37 6.18 -28.39
N THR A 192 -27.22 6.82 -29.54
CA THR A 192 -27.70 8.19 -29.78
C THR A 192 -28.70 8.17 -30.92
N ALA A 193 -29.85 8.82 -30.72
CA ALA A 193 -30.91 8.91 -31.72
C ALA A 193 -30.40 9.68 -32.95
N THR A 194 -30.35 9.00 -34.09
CA THR A 194 -29.96 9.57 -35.38
C THR A 194 -31.08 9.33 -36.40
N GLU A 195 -31.03 9.99 -37.56
CA GLU A 195 -32.06 9.81 -38.61
C GLU A 195 -32.17 8.35 -39.08
N GLY A 196 -31.08 7.57 -39.02
CA GLY A 196 -31.06 6.15 -39.39
C GLY A 196 -31.29 5.17 -38.24
N ASN A 197 -31.21 5.62 -36.98
CA ASN A 197 -31.33 4.76 -35.80
C ASN A 197 -32.13 5.48 -34.71
N ASN A 198 -33.46 5.45 -34.87
CA ASN A 198 -34.41 6.03 -33.93
C ASN A 198 -35.72 5.22 -33.88
N PRO A 199 -35.66 3.94 -33.47
CA PRO A 199 -36.85 3.09 -33.38
C PRO A 199 -37.88 3.59 -32.34
N TYR A 200 -37.45 4.46 -31.41
CA TYR A 200 -38.27 4.96 -30.31
C TYR A 200 -38.81 6.38 -30.53
N ALA A 201 -38.65 6.95 -31.73
CA ALA A 201 -39.11 8.29 -32.09
C ALA A 201 -38.65 9.41 -31.12
N LEU A 202 -37.42 9.32 -30.63
CA LEU A 202 -36.79 10.33 -29.78
C LEU A 202 -36.31 11.53 -30.61
N HIS A 203 -36.02 12.65 -29.95
CA HIS A 203 -35.40 13.79 -30.62
C HIS A 203 -33.98 13.44 -31.09
N LEU A 204 -33.62 13.88 -32.30
CA LEU A 204 -32.27 13.66 -32.84
C LEU A 204 -31.21 14.22 -31.88
N GLY A 205 -30.15 13.45 -31.63
CA GLY A 205 -29.11 13.75 -30.66
C GLY A 205 -29.41 13.33 -29.22
N THR A 206 -30.60 12.77 -28.94
CA THR A 206 -30.93 12.23 -27.61
C THR A 206 -30.19 10.92 -27.37
N THR A 207 -29.51 10.80 -26.24
CA THR A 207 -28.92 9.54 -25.79
C THR A 207 -30.01 8.63 -25.20
N PHE A 208 -30.01 7.37 -25.63
CA PHE A 208 -30.90 6.33 -25.13
C PHE A 208 -30.12 5.06 -24.85
N TYR A 209 -30.68 4.21 -23.99
CA TYR A 209 -30.05 2.98 -23.56
C TYR A 209 -30.94 1.79 -23.88
N VAL A 210 -30.37 0.75 -24.47
CA VAL A 210 -31.03 -0.53 -24.67
C VAL A 210 -30.48 -1.51 -23.64
N LEU A 211 -31.37 -2.01 -22.79
CA LEU A 211 -31.06 -2.93 -21.70
C LEU A 211 -31.43 -4.34 -22.12
N THR A 212 -30.46 -5.26 -22.09
CA THR A 212 -30.74 -6.69 -22.18
C THR A 212 -30.81 -7.25 -20.78
N VAL A 213 -31.86 -8.02 -20.50
CA VAL A 213 -32.09 -8.66 -19.22
C VAL A 213 -32.26 -10.17 -19.36
N ALA A 214 -31.80 -10.88 -18.33
CA ALA A 214 -32.02 -12.31 -18.17
C ALA A 214 -33.19 -12.58 -17.23
N SER A 215 -33.92 -13.67 -17.51
CA SER A 215 -34.98 -14.17 -16.63
C SER A 215 -34.43 -14.57 -15.27
N LEU A 216 -35.17 -14.22 -14.22
CA LEU A 216 -34.93 -14.70 -12.85
C LEU A 216 -35.42 -16.15 -12.77
N HIS A 217 -34.60 -17.12 -13.15
CA HIS A 217 -34.89 -18.51 -12.82
C HIS A 217 -34.71 -18.73 -11.31
N GLU A 218 -35.77 -19.16 -10.62
CA GLU A 218 -35.63 -19.85 -9.33
C GLU A 218 -34.74 -21.07 -9.55
N SER A 219 -33.63 -21.14 -8.81
CA SER A 219 -32.79 -22.34 -8.71
C SER A 219 -33.30 -23.24 -7.60
#